data_AF-A0A0A5HWE0-F1
#
_entry.id   AF-A0A0A5HWE0-F1
#
_cell.length_a   1.000
_cell.length_b   1.000
_cell.length_c   1.000
_cell.angle_alpha   90.00
_cell.angle_beta   90.00
_cell.angle_gamma   90.00
#
_symmetry.space_group_name_H-M   'P 1'
#
loop_
_entity.id
_entity.type
_entity.pdbx_description
1 polymer ?
#
loop_
_entity_poly.entity_id
_entity_poly.type
_entity_poly.pdbx_seq_one_letter_code
_entity_poly.pdbx_strand_id
1 'polypeptide(L)'
;MNATDYLNDLNQRYLDIHKQKESLFWQTYMGTSDDHQGLAQAQTRWGGFLSNAEQISAIEKYLKASDSILDQDEKLATQTGLKGWLATFRAHAIQCDQAQALRDQIIEFEPELFERKQNHPLYYTNSDGERVEGSLSVLTSAIRNNSNEKTRYSAHQALLELEQWLLMNGFIDLVKLRNKFARTLGYQNYFDYSVIKREKMTTNALFVILDDFERRTRDKNKASITDLARNKGSNAVAGHNFIYSYSGDVMRELDPYAPFSLSLRRWVESFGRLNIDFSGAELTLDLLDRKGKFPNGFCHGPIPPYFDQGHWVAAKVNFTSNAKPDQIGSGYTGMETLFHEGGHAAHFSNVKMNAPCFSQEFAPTSMAYAETQAMFCDSILSDADWLKQYALDAEGQPVPDSIIKAMIHSNQPFAAFEERCLLVVPYFERALYQLSDDELTPERITSLARQCEKQILGLECSPRPTIAIPHLIPDDAACAYHGYLLAHMAVYQTRAYFLDKFGYLTDNPEIGPLLAQHYWHSGNQLSHNETIVSLTGEGFNAKYLADACNLSSEEAWAAQQEKIAGLATRQQAEVASLNATIKVVDGSKELASNLESDAAMCDQFEAYIKETYGC
;
A
#
# COMPACT_ATOMS: atom_id res chain seq x y z
N MET A 1 -34.30 -16.92 17.26
CA MET A 1 -32.90 -16.66 16.95
C MET A 1 -32.22 -16.21 18.24
N ASN A 2 -31.33 -17.06 18.78
CA ASN A 2 -30.47 -16.69 19.91
C ASN A 2 -29.30 -15.81 19.42
N ALA A 3 -28.36 -15.43 20.30
CA ALA A 3 -27.25 -14.56 19.93
C ALA A 3 -26.23 -15.23 18.98
N THR A 4 -25.95 -16.52 19.19
CA THR A 4 -25.07 -17.34 18.34
C THR A 4 -25.66 -17.49 16.93
N ASP A 5 -26.95 -17.82 16.84
CA ASP A 5 -27.68 -17.91 15.57
C ASP A 5 -27.63 -16.59 14.80
N TYR A 6 -27.76 -15.46 15.49
CA TYR A 6 -27.70 -14.13 14.88
C TYR A 6 -26.31 -13.80 14.34
N LEU A 7 -25.25 -14.14 15.08
CA LEU A 7 -23.87 -13.99 14.61
C LEU A 7 -23.63 -14.81 13.33
N ASN A 8 -24.06 -16.07 13.32
CA ASN A 8 -23.86 -16.96 12.18
C ASN A 8 -24.67 -16.49 10.95
N ASP A 9 -25.92 -16.06 11.16
CA ASP A 9 -26.73 -15.44 10.10
C ASP A 9 -26.07 -14.17 9.53
N LEU A 10 -25.53 -13.32 10.40
CA LEU A 10 -24.85 -12.09 10.00
C LEU A 10 -23.58 -12.37 9.20
N ASN A 11 -22.79 -13.36 9.62
CA ASN A 11 -21.62 -13.84 8.87
C ASN A 11 -22.01 -14.31 7.47
N GLN A 12 -23.04 -15.16 7.36
CA GLN A 12 -23.48 -15.70 6.07
C GLN A 12 -24.01 -14.61 5.14
N ARG A 13 -24.85 -13.70 5.64
CA ARG A 13 -25.38 -12.58 4.85
C ARG A 13 -24.26 -11.70 4.29
N TYR A 14 -23.22 -11.44 5.10
CA TYR A 14 -22.07 -10.68 4.63
C TYR A 14 -21.32 -11.44 3.54
N LEU A 15 -21.00 -12.73 3.74
CA LEU A 15 -20.26 -13.54 2.77
C LEU A 15 -20.96 -13.61 1.41
N ASP A 16 -22.30 -13.77 1.41
CA ASP A 16 -23.08 -13.82 0.17
C ASP A 16 -22.97 -12.50 -0.62
N ILE A 17 -23.07 -11.36 0.07
CA ILE A 17 -22.97 -10.03 -0.54
C ILE A 17 -21.53 -9.74 -1.00
N HIS A 18 -20.56 -10.04 -0.14
CA HIS A 18 -19.15 -9.78 -0.36
C HIS A 18 -18.61 -10.58 -1.54
N LYS A 19 -18.82 -11.90 -1.55
CA LYS A 19 -18.33 -12.79 -2.61
C LYS A 19 -18.86 -12.38 -3.98
N GLN A 20 -20.12 -11.99 -4.07
CA GLN A 20 -20.70 -11.50 -5.32
C GLN A 20 -19.99 -10.22 -5.79
N LYS A 21 -19.79 -9.25 -4.88
CA LYS A 21 -19.07 -8.00 -5.18
C LYS A 21 -17.65 -8.28 -5.65
N GLU A 22 -16.89 -9.10 -4.91
CA GLU A 22 -15.48 -9.37 -5.22
C GLU A 22 -15.30 -10.14 -6.52
N SER A 23 -16.20 -11.07 -6.83
CA SER A 23 -16.15 -11.82 -8.10
C SER A 23 -16.35 -10.90 -9.31
N LEU A 24 -17.34 -10.01 -9.24
CA LEU A 24 -17.61 -9.02 -10.29
C LEU A 24 -16.49 -7.98 -10.39
N PHE A 25 -15.94 -7.56 -9.24
CA PHE A 25 -14.82 -6.63 -9.17
C PHE A 25 -13.61 -7.19 -9.92
N TRP A 26 -13.17 -8.40 -9.58
CA TRP A 26 -12.06 -9.07 -10.27
C TRP A 26 -12.30 -9.18 -11.77
N GLN A 27 -13.46 -9.69 -12.17
CA GLN A 27 -13.76 -9.93 -13.58
C GLN A 27 -13.73 -8.64 -14.41
N THR A 28 -14.31 -7.58 -13.87
CA THR A 28 -14.37 -6.26 -14.53
C THR A 28 -13.00 -5.60 -14.56
N TYR A 29 -12.28 -5.58 -13.44
CA TYR A 29 -10.97 -4.93 -13.35
C TYR A 29 -9.88 -5.69 -14.13
N MET A 30 -10.00 -7.00 -14.29
CA MET A 30 -9.08 -7.79 -15.13
C MET A 30 -9.46 -7.77 -16.62
N GLY A 31 -10.51 -7.04 -17.00
CA GLY A 31 -10.96 -6.94 -18.40
C GLY A 31 -11.48 -8.26 -18.96
N THR A 32 -12.06 -9.11 -18.11
CA THR A 32 -12.66 -10.41 -18.49
C THR A 32 -14.18 -10.40 -18.51
N SER A 33 -14.79 -9.29 -18.09
CA SER A 33 -16.22 -9.01 -18.14
C SER A 33 -16.47 -7.52 -18.34
N ASP A 34 -17.53 -7.18 -19.08
CA ASP A 34 -18.01 -5.81 -19.27
C ASP A 34 -19.22 -5.49 -18.35
N ASP A 35 -19.49 -6.31 -17.32
CA ASP A 35 -20.62 -6.15 -16.39
C ASP A 35 -20.40 -5.03 -15.34
N HIS A 36 -20.12 -3.82 -15.83
CA HIS A 36 -19.96 -2.63 -15.01
C HIS A 36 -21.23 -2.30 -14.20
N GLN A 37 -22.40 -2.58 -14.77
CA GLN A 37 -23.68 -2.33 -14.10
C GLN A 37 -23.90 -3.31 -12.94
N GLY A 38 -23.62 -4.60 -13.13
CA GLY A 38 -23.67 -5.61 -12.07
C GLY A 38 -22.68 -5.30 -10.96
N LEU A 39 -21.45 -4.91 -11.30
CA LEU A 39 -20.46 -4.47 -10.32
C LEU A 39 -20.97 -3.28 -9.49
N ALA A 40 -21.48 -2.23 -10.13
CA ALA A 40 -22.02 -1.06 -9.44
C ALA A 40 -23.17 -1.43 -8.48
N GLN A 41 -24.10 -2.29 -8.92
CA GLN A 41 -25.19 -2.78 -8.06
C GLN A 41 -24.69 -3.60 -6.86
N ALA A 42 -23.68 -4.46 -7.08
CA ALA A 42 -23.08 -5.26 -6.02
C ALA A 42 -22.33 -4.39 -5.01
N GLN A 43 -21.60 -3.37 -5.47
CA GLN A 43 -20.94 -2.37 -4.62
C GLN A 43 -21.96 -1.56 -3.80
N THR A 44 -23.06 -1.10 -4.40
CA THR A 44 -24.13 -0.41 -3.66
C THR A 44 -24.74 -1.30 -2.58
N ARG A 45 -24.99 -2.59 -2.89
CA ARG A 45 -25.54 -3.54 -1.92
C ARG A 45 -24.57 -3.79 -0.76
N TRP A 46 -23.29 -3.98 -1.05
CA TRP A 46 -22.24 -4.16 -0.05
C TRP A 46 -22.07 -2.93 0.84
N GLY A 47 -21.97 -1.73 0.23
CA GLY A 47 -21.89 -0.47 0.95
C GLY A 47 -23.11 -0.23 1.84
N GLY A 48 -24.32 -0.46 1.30
CA GLY A 48 -25.57 -0.35 2.06
C GLY A 48 -25.70 -1.35 3.20
N PHE A 49 -25.10 -2.55 3.07
CA PHE A 49 -25.00 -3.49 4.18
C PHE A 49 -24.12 -2.91 5.29
N LEU A 50 -22.88 -2.50 4.98
CA LEU A 50 -21.91 -2.00 5.97
C LEU A 50 -22.35 -0.69 6.63
N SER A 51 -23.08 0.17 5.92
CA SER A 51 -23.55 1.45 6.45
C SER A 51 -24.89 1.35 7.20
N ASN A 52 -25.46 0.16 7.37
CA ASN A 52 -26.76 0.01 8.04
C ASN A 52 -26.68 0.27 9.55
N ALA A 53 -27.09 1.47 9.96
CA ALA A 53 -27.10 1.91 11.36
C ALA A 53 -27.98 1.06 12.29
N GLU A 54 -29.04 0.42 11.77
CA GLU A 54 -29.93 -0.44 12.59
C GLU A 54 -29.18 -1.67 13.13
N GLN A 55 -28.14 -2.13 12.43
CA GLN A 55 -27.31 -3.26 12.86
C GLN A 55 -26.58 -2.97 14.17
N ILE A 56 -26.22 -1.71 14.44
CA ILE A 56 -25.55 -1.31 15.69
C ILE A 56 -26.46 -1.64 16.88
N SER A 57 -27.70 -1.14 16.87
CA SER A 57 -28.65 -1.40 17.97
C SER A 57 -29.07 -2.86 18.06
N ALA A 58 -29.18 -3.56 16.92
CA ALA A 58 -29.46 -4.99 16.89
C ALA A 58 -28.33 -5.80 17.57
N ILE A 59 -27.08 -5.53 17.21
CA ILE A 59 -25.91 -6.20 17.80
C ILE A 59 -25.80 -5.90 19.29
N GLU A 60 -26.03 -4.66 19.73
CA GLU A 60 -26.03 -4.31 21.16
C GLU A 60 -27.10 -5.07 21.95
N LYS A 61 -28.27 -5.32 21.35
CA LYS A 61 -29.31 -6.18 21.95
C LYS A 61 -28.83 -7.63 22.05
N TYR A 62 -28.23 -8.18 21.00
CA TYR A 62 -27.75 -9.57 21.01
C TYR A 62 -26.52 -9.78 21.90
N LEU A 63 -25.66 -8.77 22.06
CA LEU A 63 -24.59 -8.77 23.06
C LEU A 63 -25.17 -8.92 24.47
N LYS A 64 -26.24 -8.18 24.82
CA LYS A 64 -26.93 -8.36 26.11
C LYS A 64 -27.59 -9.74 26.22
N ALA A 65 -28.22 -10.22 25.15
CA ALA A 65 -28.85 -11.54 25.14
C ALA A 65 -27.83 -12.69 25.32
N SER A 66 -26.59 -12.52 24.82
CA SER A 66 -25.51 -13.49 24.95
C SER A 66 -25.14 -13.79 26.41
N ASP A 67 -25.50 -12.92 27.35
CA ASP A 67 -25.25 -13.17 28.77
C ASP A 67 -25.99 -14.38 29.34
N SER A 68 -27.06 -14.81 28.66
CA SER A 68 -27.84 -16.00 28.99
C SER A 68 -27.26 -17.31 28.46
N ILE A 69 -26.21 -17.27 27.64
CA ILE A 69 -25.51 -18.47 27.15
C ILE A 69 -24.79 -19.13 28.34
N LEU A 70 -25.07 -20.40 28.58
CA LEU A 70 -24.53 -21.16 29.72
C LEU A 70 -23.10 -21.64 29.47
N ASP A 71 -22.83 -22.10 28.25
CA ASP A 71 -21.50 -22.51 27.82
C ASP A 71 -20.58 -21.29 27.73
N GLN A 72 -19.48 -21.30 28.47
CA GLN A 72 -18.59 -20.13 28.56
C GLN A 72 -17.79 -19.91 27.28
N ASP A 73 -17.42 -20.97 26.57
CA ASP A 73 -16.65 -20.88 25.33
C ASP A 73 -17.55 -20.36 24.20
N GLU A 74 -18.78 -20.88 24.10
CA GLU A 74 -19.81 -20.36 23.18
C GLU A 74 -20.13 -18.89 23.47
N LYS A 75 -20.29 -18.53 24.74
CA LYS A 75 -20.55 -17.16 25.16
C LYS A 75 -19.42 -16.23 24.72
N LEU A 76 -18.17 -16.60 25.01
CA LEU A 76 -16.99 -15.79 24.66
C LEU A 76 -16.84 -15.65 23.15
N ALA A 77 -16.97 -16.74 22.40
CA ALA A 77 -16.91 -16.73 20.94
C ALA A 77 -18.00 -15.82 20.35
N THR A 78 -19.25 -15.98 20.80
CA THR A 78 -20.39 -15.16 20.34
C THR A 78 -20.15 -13.68 20.62
N GLN A 79 -19.71 -13.34 21.83
CA GLN A 79 -19.40 -11.95 22.18
C GLN A 79 -18.24 -11.39 21.36
N THR A 80 -17.22 -12.20 21.04
CA THR A 80 -16.08 -11.79 20.22
C THR A 80 -16.53 -11.42 18.81
N GLY A 81 -17.26 -12.32 18.14
CA GLY A 81 -17.77 -12.08 16.79
C GLY A 81 -18.72 -10.88 16.72
N LEU A 82 -19.64 -10.76 17.67
CA LEU A 82 -20.56 -9.62 17.75
C LEU A 82 -19.83 -8.29 18.00
N LYS A 83 -18.77 -8.26 18.81
CA LYS A 83 -17.95 -7.06 19.01
C LYS A 83 -17.18 -6.67 17.74
N GLY A 84 -16.67 -7.64 16.99
CA GLY A 84 -16.04 -7.40 15.69
C GLY A 84 -17.00 -6.76 14.68
N TRP A 85 -18.22 -7.31 14.58
CA TRP A 85 -19.27 -6.71 13.76
C TRP A 85 -19.66 -5.33 14.25
N LEU A 86 -19.81 -5.13 15.56
CA LEU A 86 -20.13 -3.81 16.11
C LEU A 86 -19.07 -2.77 15.75
N ALA A 87 -17.78 -3.13 15.83
CA ALA A 87 -16.69 -2.26 15.40
C ALA A 87 -16.76 -1.94 13.90
N THR A 88 -17.08 -2.94 13.09
CA THR A 88 -17.25 -2.78 11.63
C THR A 88 -18.41 -1.83 11.31
N PHE A 89 -19.61 -2.07 11.82
CA PHE A 89 -20.76 -1.19 11.57
C PHE A 89 -20.53 0.22 12.11
N ARG A 90 -19.87 0.39 13.28
CA ARG A 90 -19.56 1.73 13.80
C ARG A 90 -18.54 2.49 12.94
N ALA A 91 -17.68 1.80 12.22
CA ALA A 91 -16.73 2.43 11.30
C ALA A 91 -17.41 2.94 10.01
N HIS A 92 -18.54 2.36 9.62
CA HIS A 92 -19.20 2.61 8.33
C HIS A 92 -20.54 3.34 8.43
N ALA A 93 -21.33 3.07 9.46
CA ALA A 93 -22.68 3.60 9.60
C ALA A 93 -22.68 5.05 10.11
N ILE A 94 -23.59 5.85 9.54
CA ILE A 94 -23.85 7.23 9.96
C ILE A 94 -25.25 7.27 10.58
N GLN A 95 -25.34 7.58 11.87
CA GLN A 95 -26.63 7.58 12.60
C GLN A 95 -27.41 8.89 12.51
N CYS A 96 -26.84 9.93 11.88
CA CYS A 96 -27.44 11.26 11.78
C CYS A 96 -27.93 11.49 10.34
N ASP A 97 -29.25 11.66 10.15
CA ASP A 97 -29.87 11.87 8.83
C ASP A 97 -29.24 13.04 8.07
N GLN A 98 -28.90 14.13 8.77
CA GLN A 98 -28.24 15.28 8.17
C GLN A 98 -26.83 14.94 7.68
N ALA A 99 -26.07 14.18 8.47
CA ALA A 99 -24.75 13.73 8.06
C ALA A 99 -24.82 12.70 6.92
N GLN A 100 -25.84 11.84 6.91
CA GLN A 100 -26.09 10.90 5.81
C GLN A 100 -26.38 11.66 4.51
N ALA A 101 -27.26 12.66 4.53
CA ALA A 101 -27.53 13.48 3.34
C ALA A 101 -26.29 14.24 2.82
N LEU A 102 -25.40 14.67 3.71
CA LEU A 102 -24.12 15.27 3.32
C LEU A 102 -23.16 14.22 2.74
N ARG A 103 -23.17 13.00 3.29
CA ARG A 103 -22.39 11.89 2.76
C ARG A 103 -22.83 11.51 1.35
N ASP A 104 -24.13 11.45 1.11
CA ASP A 104 -24.70 11.16 -0.20
C ASP A 104 -24.28 12.23 -1.21
N GLN A 105 -24.31 13.52 -0.83
CA GLN A 105 -23.77 14.61 -1.67
C GLN A 105 -22.28 14.43 -2.00
N ILE A 106 -21.46 13.96 -1.05
CA ILE A 106 -20.03 13.69 -1.31
C ILE A 106 -19.89 12.53 -2.31
N ILE A 107 -20.65 11.45 -2.13
CA ILE A 107 -20.64 10.26 -3.00
C ILE A 107 -21.08 10.61 -4.43
N GLU A 108 -21.98 11.57 -4.60
CA GLU A 108 -22.39 12.08 -5.93
C GLU A 108 -21.36 13.04 -6.53
N PHE A 109 -20.77 13.93 -5.71
CA PHE A 109 -19.84 14.96 -6.18
C PHE A 109 -18.48 14.41 -6.61
N GLU A 110 -17.95 13.42 -5.89
CA GLU A 110 -16.61 12.88 -6.15
C GLU A 110 -16.46 12.22 -7.54
N PRO A 111 -17.38 11.33 -7.99
CA PRO A 111 -17.33 10.77 -9.33
C PRO A 111 -17.42 11.85 -10.43
N GLU A 112 -18.22 12.89 -10.23
CA GLU A 112 -18.33 14.00 -11.21
C GLU A 112 -17.02 14.78 -11.32
N LEU A 113 -16.37 15.09 -10.19
CA LEU A 113 -15.05 15.73 -10.20
C LEU A 113 -13.99 14.82 -10.82
N PHE A 114 -14.04 13.52 -10.52
CA PHE A 114 -13.12 12.53 -11.06
C PHE A 114 -13.28 12.37 -12.58
N GLU A 115 -14.50 12.29 -13.09
CA GLU A 115 -14.80 12.23 -14.52
C GLU A 115 -14.31 13.50 -15.24
N ARG A 116 -14.57 14.69 -14.69
CA ARG A 116 -14.05 15.95 -15.23
C ARG A 116 -12.52 15.96 -15.28
N LYS A 117 -11.86 15.43 -14.25
CA LYS A 117 -10.39 15.30 -14.19
C LYS A 117 -9.88 14.30 -15.23
N GLN A 118 -10.51 13.14 -15.37
CA GLN A 118 -10.14 12.16 -16.40
C GLN A 118 -10.26 12.73 -17.81
N ASN A 119 -11.28 13.57 -18.04
CA ASN A 119 -11.51 14.27 -19.31
C ASN A 119 -10.68 15.55 -19.48
N HIS A 120 -9.75 15.86 -18.55
CA HIS A 120 -8.83 16.98 -18.65
C HIS A 120 -7.45 16.51 -19.16
N PRO A 121 -7.20 16.57 -20.49
CA PRO A 121 -5.93 16.12 -21.05
C PRO A 121 -4.79 17.01 -20.61
N LEU A 122 -3.73 16.39 -20.10
CA LEU A 122 -2.48 17.04 -19.74
C LEU A 122 -1.52 16.97 -20.92
N TYR A 123 -0.85 18.08 -21.23
CA TYR A 123 0.08 18.14 -22.35
C TYR A 123 1.47 18.53 -21.90
N TYR A 124 2.48 17.91 -22.49
CA TYR A 124 3.89 18.28 -22.30
C TYR A 124 4.64 18.26 -23.63
N THR A 125 5.85 18.80 -23.65
CA THR A 125 6.72 18.77 -24.83
C THR A 125 7.65 17.56 -24.75
N ASN A 126 7.51 16.61 -25.68
CA ASN A 126 8.36 15.40 -25.72
C ASN A 126 9.80 15.72 -26.15
N SER A 127 10.65 14.69 -26.26
CA SER A 127 12.06 14.85 -26.63
C SER A 127 12.27 15.35 -28.07
N ASP A 128 11.29 15.14 -28.96
CA ASP A 128 11.28 15.61 -30.34
C ASP A 128 10.81 17.07 -30.48
N GLY A 129 10.38 17.70 -29.38
CA GLY A 129 9.87 19.07 -29.36
C GLY A 129 8.39 19.18 -29.70
N GLU A 130 7.67 18.06 -29.75
CA GLU A 130 6.24 18.01 -30.07
C GLU A 130 5.39 18.11 -28.80
N ARG A 131 4.25 18.79 -28.89
CA ARG A 131 3.26 18.84 -27.82
C ARG A 131 2.40 17.58 -27.88
N VAL A 132 2.54 16.72 -26.89
CA VAL A 132 1.83 15.44 -26.79
C VAL A 132 1.04 15.35 -25.50
N GLU A 133 -0.01 14.53 -25.49
CA GLU A 133 -0.76 14.19 -24.29
C GLU A 133 0.07 13.25 -23.40
N GLY A 134 0.00 13.41 -22.08
CA GLY A 134 0.68 12.56 -21.12
C GLY A 134 -0.16 12.31 -19.87
N SER A 135 -0.31 11.04 -19.48
CA SER A 135 -0.88 10.68 -18.18
C SER A 135 0.01 11.15 -17.02
N LEU A 136 -0.50 11.14 -15.79
CA LEU A 136 0.29 11.44 -14.59
C LEU A 136 1.56 10.60 -14.46
N SER A 137 1.49 9.31 -14.84
CA SER A 137 2.62 8.39 -14.86
C SER A 137 3.65 8.75 -15.93
N VAL A 138 3.21 9.17 -17.12
CA VAL A 138 4.08 9.66 -18.20
C VAL A 138 4.79 10.95 -17.76
N LEU A 139 4.07 11.92 -17.20
CA LEU A 139 4.65 13.19 -16.74
C LEU A 139 5.70 12.96 -15.64
N THR A 140 5.38 12.11 -14.67
CA THR A 140 6.30 11.79 -13.57
C THR A 140 7.54 11.06 -14.10
N SER A 141 7.37 10.11 -15.01
CA SER A 141 8.49 9.42 -15.66
C SER A 141 9.37 10.38 -16.47
N ALA A 142 8.77 11.34 -17.19
CA ALA A 142 9.49 12.37 -17.91
C ALA A 142 10.33 13.24 -16.96
N ILE A 143 9.76 13.70 -15.84
CA ILE A 143 10.47 14.50 -14.83
C ILE A 143 11.65 13.73 -14.22
N ARG A 144 11.48 12.43 -13.95
CA ARG A 144 12.53 11.61 -13.31
C ARG A 144 13.67 11.24 -14.27
N ASN A 145 13.35 10.87 -15.51
CA ASN A 145 14.27 10.09 -16.34
C ASN A 145 14.66 10.76 -17.67
N ASN A 146 13.93 11.78 -18.13
CA ASN A 146 14.20 12.34 -19.46
C ASN A 146 15.47 13.20 -19.45
N SER A 147 16.38 12.96 -20.39
CA SER A 147 17.66 13.68 -20.49
C SER A 147 17.50 15.15 -20.93
N ASN A 148 16.41 15.49 -21.63
CA ASN A 148 16.11 16.84 -22.08
C ASN A 148 15.42 17.66 -20.97
N GLU A 149 16.10 18.69 -20.46
CA GLU A 149 15.55 19.57 -19.42
C GLU A 149 14.24 20.26 -19.83
N LYS A 150 14.09 20.65 -21.11
CA LYS A 150 12.85 21.29 -21.58
C LYS A 150 11.66 20.36 -21.47
N THR A 151 11.87 19.07 -21.75
CA THR A 151 10.85 18.03 -21.58
C THR A 151 10.48 17.91 -20.12
N ARG A 152 11.47 17.78 -19.21
CA ARG A 152 11.22 17.72 -17.76
C ARG A 152 10.47 18.94 -17.24
N TYR A 153 10.90 20.14 -17.64
CA TYR A 153 10.26 21.39 -17.26
C TYR A 153 8.80 21.44 -17.73
N SER A 154 8.53 21.13 -19.01
CA SER A 154 7.16 21.14 -19.54
C SER A 154 6.24 20.12 -18.85
N ALA A 155 6.79 18.94 -18.49
CA ALA A 155 6.03 17.93 -17.75
C ALA A 155 5.72 18.38 -16.32
N HIS A 156 6.67 19.05 -15.65
CA HIS A 156 6.45 19.63 -14.33
C HIS A 156 5.43 20.78 -14.36
N GLN A 157 5.50 21.65 -15.38
CA GLN A 157 4.50 22.70 -15.59
C GLN A 157 3.10 22.12 -15.79
N ALA A 158 2.94 21.02 -16.54
CA ALA A 158 1.65 20.36 -16.70
C ALA A 158 1.06 19.87 -15.36
N LEU A 159 1.90 19.43 -14.40
CA LEU A 159 1.45 19.08 -13.06
C LEU A 159 1.01 20.31 -12.24
N LEU A 160 1.72 21.45 -12.37
CA LEU A 160 1.35 22.70 -11.71
C LEU A 160 0.05 23.30 -12.28
N GLU A 161 -0.14 23.21 -13.59
CA GLU A 161 -1.38 23.59 -14.26
C GLU A 161 -2.55 22.72 -13.79
N LEU A 162 -2.32 21.42 -13.57
CA LEU A 162 -3.32 20.53 -12.97
C LEU A 162 -3.71 20.97 -11.55
N GLU A 163 -2.76 21.43 -10.71
CA GLU A 163 -3.10 21.96 -9.38
C GLU A 163 -4.11 23.11 -9.50
N GLN A 164 -3.84 24.07 -10.39
CA GLN A 164 -4.71 25.23 -10.60
C GLN A 164 -6.06 24.82 -11.18
N TRP A 165 -6.07 23.88 -12.14
CA TRP A 165 -7.30 23.34 -12.69
C TRP A 165 -8.18 22.72 -11.60
N LEU A 166 -7.60 21.91 -10.71
CA LEU A 166 -8.35 21.29 -9.60
C LEU A 166 -8.98 22.34 -8.66
N LEU A 167 -8.21 23.37 -8.30
CA LEU A 167 -8.67 24.46 -7.44
C LEU A 167 -9.84 25.24 -8.07
N MET A 168 -9.88 25.35 -9.39
CA MET A 168 -10.92 26.05 -10.14
C MET A 168 -12.12 25.16 -10.52
N ASN A 169 -12.02 23.84 -10.39
CA ASN A 169 -13.00 22.89 -10.93
C ASN A 169 -13.64 21.97 -9.87
N GLY A 170 -13.63 22.36 -8.60
CA GLY A 170 -14.46 21.72 -7.56
C GLY A 170 -13.71 21.12 -6.38
N PHE A 171 -12.37 21.15 -6.36
CA PHE A 171 -11.62 20.65 -5.21
C PHE A 171 -11.93 21.44 -3.93
N ILE A 172 -12.06 22.77 -4.05
CA ILE A 172 -12.41 23.65 -2.91
C ILE A 172 -13.80 23.32 -2.36
N ASP A 173 -14.77 23.10 -3.24
CA ASP A 173 -16.14 22.76 -2.85
C ASP A 173 -16.20 21.40 -2.15
N LEU A 174 -15.43 20.42 -2.63
CA LEU A 174 -15.29 19.12 -1.98
C LEU A 174 -14.71 19.25 -0.57
N VAL A 175 -13.68 20.07 -0.37
CA VAL A 175 -13.08 20.33 0.96
C VAL A 175 -14.13 20.94 1.90
N LYS A 176 -14.89 21.94 1.44
CA LYS A 176 -15.97 22.57 2.23
C LYS A 176 -17.06 21.56 2.61
N LEU A 177 -17.49 20.76 1.65
CA LEU A 177 -18.54 19.75 1.85
C LEU A 177 -18.10 18.69 2.87
N ARG A 178 -16.87 18.18 2.74
CA ARG A 178 -16.26 17.26 3.70
C ARG A 178 -16.15 17.86 5.11
N ASN A 179 -15.74 19.11 5.23
CA ASN A 179 -15.68 19.80 6.53
C ASN A 179 -17.07 19.95 7.15
N LYS A 180 -18.09 20.32 6.35
CA LYS A 180 -19.47 20.41 6.82
C LYS A 180 -19.99 19.06 7.30
N PHE A 181 -19.72 17.98 6.57
CA PHE A 181 -20.03 16.60 6.96
C PHE A 181 -19.40 16.25 8.31
N ALA A 182 -18.09 16.42 8.45
CA ALA A 182 -17.37 16.07 9.68
C ALA A 182 -17.85 16.89 10.89
N ARG A 183 -18.10 18.20 10.70
CA ARG A 183 -18.65 19.09 11.75
C ARG A 183 -20.05 18.67 12.19
N THR A 184 -20.89 18.18 11.28
CA THR A 184 -22.23 17.65 11.61
C THR A 184 -22.13 16.40 12.49
N LEU A 185 -21.07 15.61 12.35
CA LEU A 185 -20.77 14.46 13.21
C LEU A 185 -20.06 14.83 14.52
N GLY A 186 -19.79 16.11 14.77
CA GLY A 186 -19.15 16.59 16.00
C GLY A 186 -17.62 16.63 15.97
N TYR A 187 -16.99 16.39 14.82
CA TYR A 187 -15.54 16.57 14.63
C TYR A 187 -15.22 18.03 14.28
N GLN A 188 -13.97 18.46 14.49
CA GLN A 188 -13.59 19.84 14.16
C GLN A 188 -13.51 20.07 12.64
N ASN A 189 -13.00 19.07 11.91
CA ASN A 189 -12.80 19.07 10.48
C ASN A 189 -12.75 17.63 9.95
N TYR A 190 -12.68 17.46 8.63
CA TYR A 190 -12.69 16.14 7.99
C TYR A 190 -11.41 15.33 8.22
N PHE A 191 -10.25 15.99 8.39
CA PHE A 191 -9.01 15.29 8.71
C PHE A 191 -9.13 14.54 10.06
N ASP A 192 -9.67 15.21 11.09
CA ASP A 192 -9.88 14.60 12.41
C ASP A 192 -10.86 13.42 12.37
N TYR A 193 -11.93 13.53 11.57
CA TYR A 193 -12.85 12.43 11.32
C TYR A 193 -12.15 11.23 10.67
N SER A 194 -11.39 11.47 9.60
CA SER A 194 -10.76 10.41 8.80
C SER A 194 -9.72 9.63 9.63
N VAL A 195 -8.86 10.32 10.38
CA VAL A 195 -7.83 9.68 11.23
C VAL A 195 -8.47 8.77 12.28
N ILE A 196 -9.52 9.24 12.97
CA ILE A 196 -10.21 8.43 13.98
C ILE A 196 -10.87 7.20 13.36
N LYS A 197 -11.55 7.38 12.22
CA LYS A 197 -12.23 6.29 11.50
C LYS A 197 -11.26 5.20 11.05
N ARG A 198 -10.12 5.59 10.48
CA ARG A 198 -9.19 4.67 9.79
C ARG A 198 -8.11 4.11 10.71
N GLU A 199 -7.49 4.96 11.51
CA GLU A 199 -6.31 4.61 12.30
C GLU A 199 -6.62 4.27 13.76
N LYS A 200 -7.87 4.43 14.18
CA LYS A 200 -8.30 4.27 15.59
C LYS A 200 -7.45 5.12 16.56
N MET A 201 -6.92 6.26 16.09
CA MET A 201 -6.15 7.22 16.90
C MET A 201 -6.64 8.65 16.67
N THR A 202 -6.23 9.58 17.54
CA THR A 202 -6.53 11.00 17.35
C THR A 202 -5.51 11.66 16.44
N THR A 203 -5.87 12.77 15.77
CA THR A 203 -4.93 13.60 15.01
C THR A 203 -3.73 14.04 15.84
N ASN A 204 -3.92 14.35 17.12
CA ASN A 204 -2.80 14.71 18.00
C ASN A 204 -1.84 13.54 18.20
N ALA A 205 -2.35 12.32 18.40
CA ALA A 205 -1.51 11.13 18.51
C ALA A 205 -0.75 10.85 17.20
N LEU A 206 -1.43 10.98 16.05
CA LEU A 206 -0.79 10.86 14.73
C LEU A 206 0.37 11.85 14.59
N PHE A 207 0.15 13.13 14.91
CA PHE A 207 1.17 14.15 14.72
C PHE A 207 2.31 14.09 15.74
N VAL A 208 2.12 13.49 16.92
CA VAL A 208 3.25 13.15 17.81
C VAL A 208 4.26 12.25 17.09
N ILE A 209 3.77 11.27 16.32
CA ILE A 209 4.60 10.33 15.54
C ILE A 209 5.23 11.04 14.33
N LEU A 210 4.40 11.74 13.54
CA LEU A 210 4.86 12.42 12.34
C LEU A 210 5.87 13.55 12.65
N ASP A 211 5.65 14.34 13.71
CA ASP A 211 6.57 15.40 14.14
C ASP A 211 7.90 14.81 14.64
N ASP A 212 7.90 13.62 15.26
CA ASP A 212 9.13 12.96 15.66
C ASP A 212 9.96 12.53 14.45
N PHE A 213 9.34 11.92 13.44
CA PHE A 213 10.01 11.58 12.18
C PHE A 213 10.53 12.82 11.45
N GLU A 214 9.70 13.86 11.34
CA GLU A 214 10.08 15.12 10.71
C GLU A 214 11.35 15.68 11.35
N ARG A 215 11.37 15.76 12.69
CA ARG A 215 12.48 16.34 13.45
C ARG A 215 13.76 15.54 13.29
N ARG A 216 13.69 14.21 13.36
CA ARG A 216 14.86 13.32 13.27
C ARG A 216 15.53 13.33 11.89
N THR A 217 14.76 13.56 10.83
CA THR A 217 15.25 13.48 9.44
C THR A 217 15.51 14.85 8.81
N ARG A 218 15.08 15.95 9.44
CA ARG A 218 15.14 17.31 8.90
C ARG A 218 16.54 17.71 8.46
N ASP A 219 17.54 17.52 9.33
CA ASP A 219 18.89 18.04 9.10
C ASP A 219 19.59 17.25 8.00
N LYS A 220 19.44 15.91 7.99
CA LYS A 220 19.95 15.05 6.91
C LYS A 220 19.34 15.43 5.56
N ASN A 221 18.02 15.59 5.50
CA ASN A 221 17.32 15.98 4.28
C ASN A 221 17.80 17.34 3.74
N LYS A 222 17.95 18.34 4.61
CA LYS A 222 18.47 19.66 4.20
C LYS A 222 19.92 19.59 3.75
N ALA A 223 20.75 18.81 4.43
CA ALA A 223 22.15 18.64 4.08
C ALA A 223 22.30 18.01 2.69
N SER A 224 21.55 16.93 2.39
CA SER A 224 21.65 16.26 1.08
C SER A 224 21.20 17.14 -0.08
N ILE A 225 20.14 17.93 0.09
CA ILE A 225 19.69 18.92 -0.92
C ILE A 225 20.75 20.03 -1.10
N THR A 226 21.34 20.52 0.00
CA THR A 226 22.39 21.55 -0.05
C THR A 226 23.64 21.04 -0.75
N ASP A 227 24.05 19.80 -0.46
CA ASP A 227 25.21 19.17 -1.09
C ASP A 227 24.96 18.89 -2.58
N LEU A 228 23.74 18.49 -2.95
CA LEU A 228 23.36 18.36 -4.37
C LEU A 228 23.48 19.69 -5.10
N ALA A 229 22.94 20.77 -4.53
CA ALA A 229 23.04 22.11 -5.11
C ALA A 229 24.49 22.61 -5.19
N ARG A 230 25.33 22.28 -4.21
CA ARG A 230 26.76 22.62 -4.22
C ARG A 230 27.51 21.86 -5.34
N ASN A 231 27.19 20.59 -5.52
CA ASN A 231 27.91 19.70 -6.45
C ASN A 231 27.42 19.82 -7.91
N LYS A 232 26.12 20.04 -8.12
CA LYS A 232 25.48 20.05 -9.45
C LYS A 232 24.84 21.40 -9.83
N GLY A 233 24.98 22.41 -8.98
CA GLY A 233 24.44 23.76 -9.19
C GLY A 233 23.01 23.92 -8.67
N SER A 234 22.58 25.17 -8.49
CA SER A 234 21.25 25.51 -7.95
C SER A 234 20.09 24.98 -8.80
N ASN A 235 20.29 24.81 -10.11
CA ASN A 235 19.27 24.26 -10.99
C ASN A 235 19.01 22.76 -10.74
N ALA A 236 19.93 22.05 -10.08
CA ALA A 236 19.76 20.65 -9.71
C ALA A 236 18.71 20.44 -8.60
N VAL A 237 18.29 21.50 -7.91
CA VAL A 237 17.24 21.45 -6.88
C VAL A 237 15.93 22.11 -7.34
N ALA A 238 15.80 22.45 -8.61
CA ALA A 238 14.51 22.83 -9.20
C ALA A 238 13.59 21.59 -9.26
N GLY A 239 12.28 21.77 -9.05
CA GLY A 239 11.32 20.66 -9.00
C GLY A 239 11.40 19.73 -10.22
N HIS A 240 11.55 20.29 -11.43
CA HIS A 240 11.69 19.53 -12.67
C HIS A 240 13.05 18.84 -12.87
N ASN A 241 14.05 19.14 -12.07
CA ASN A 241 15.40 18.59 -12.18
C ASN A 241 15.83 17.75 -10.99
N PHE A 242 15.18 17.89 -9.83
CA PHE A 242 15.68 17.36 -8.57
C PHE A 242 15.90 15.84 -8.62
N ILE A 243 14.86 15.07 -8.95
CA ILE A 243 14.96 13.61 -9.01
C ILE A 243 15.95 13.17 -10.08
N TYR A 244 15.87 13.74 -11.29
CA TYR A 244 16.81 13.47 -12.38
C TYR A 244 18.26 13.74 -11.98
N SER A 245 18.49 14.76 -11.12
CA SER A 245 19.83 15.17 -10.73
C SER A 245 20.53 14.17 -9.82
N TYR A 246 19.83 13.25 -9.16
CA TYR A 246 20.45 12.20 -8.35
C TYR A 246 20.07 10.77 -8.74
N SER A 247 19.09 10.59 -9.63
CA SER A 247 18.74 9.27 -10.16
C SER A 247 19.89 8.75 -11.02
N GLY A 248 20.49 7.63 -10.60
CA GLY A 248 21.54 6.95 -11.35
C GLY A 248 20.99 6.04 -12.46
N ASP A 249 21.86 5.57 -13.35
CA ASP A 249 21.52 4.59 -14.40
C ASP A 249 21.59 3.12 -13.92
N VAL A 250 21.77 2.93 -12.60
CA VAL A 250 22.13 1.63 -12.00
C VAL A 250 21.04 0.57 -12.18
N MET A 251 19.77 0.97 -12.35
CA MET A 251 18.69 0.03 -12.64
C MET A 251 18.88 -0.69 -13.98
N ARG A 252 19.51 -0.05 -14.98
CA ARG A 252 19.86 -0.74 -16.24
C ARG A 252 20.96 -1.76 -16.05
N GLU A 253 21.88 -1.53 -15.12
CA GLU A 253 22.95 -2.48 -14.79
C GLU A 253 22.43 -3.68 -13.97
N LEU A 254 21.36 -3.48 -13.18
CA LEU A 254 20.69 -4.54 -12.42
C LEU A 254 19.79 -5.43 -13.30
N ASP A 255 19.22 -4.88 -14.38
CA ASP A 255 18.21 -5.53 -15.23
C ASP A 255 18.60 -6.96 -15.69
N PRO A 256 19.85 -7.25 -16.14
CA PRO A 256 20.25 -8.60 -16.53
C PRO A 256 20.15 -9.66 -15.42
N TYR A 257 20.16 -9.24 -14.15
CA TYR A 257 20.07 -10.10 -12.98
C TYR A 257 18.63 -10.23 -12.45
N ALA A 258 17.71 -9.41 -12.95
CA ALA A 258 16.34 -9.30 -12.47
C ALA A 258 15.28 -9.58 -13.57
N PRO A 259 15.40 -10.64 -14.39
CA PRO A 259 14.40 -10.90 -15.42
C PRO A 259 13.05 -11.26 -14.80
N PHE A 260 11.96 -10.82 -15.44
CA PHE A 260 10.62 -11.06 -14.92
C PHE A 260 10.23 -12.55 -14.94
N SER A 261 10.78 -13.35 -15.86
CA SER A 261 10.53 -14.79 -15.96
C SER A 261 10.78 -15.53 -14.63
N LEU A 262 11.82 -15.12 -13.89
CA LEU A 262 12.18 -15.71 -12.60
C LEU A 262 11.41 -15.14 -11.40
N SER A 263 10.57 -14.12 -11.59
CA SER A 263 9.87 -13.42 -10.48
C SER A 263 8.99 -14.36 -9.65
N LEU A 264 8.21 -15.23 -10.30
CA LEU A 264 7.32 -16.18 -9.63
C LEU A 264 8.11 -17.19 -8.79
N ARG A 265 9.19 -17.76 -9.34
CA ARG A 265 10.06 -18.69 -8.60
C ARG A 265 10.68 -18.01 -7.39
N ARG A 266 11.23 -16.81 -7.57
CA ARG A 266 11.86 -16.04 -6.48
C ARG A 266 10.85 -15.72 -5.38
N TRP A 267 9.61 -15.41 -5.73
CA TRP A 267 8.53 -15.22 -4.77
C TRP A 267 8.21 -16.51 -4.00
N VAL A 268 7.93 -17.62 -4.71
CA VAL A 268 7.64 -18.93 -4.09
C VAL A 268 8.76 -19.34 -3.13
N GLU A 269 9.99 -19.25 -3.60
CA GLU A 269 11.15 -19.67 -2.84
C GLU A 269 11.46 -18.76 -1.65
N SER A 270 11.40 -17.43 -1.82
CA SER A 270 11.64 -16.48 -0.73
C SER A 270 10.57 -16.63 0.37
N PHE A 271 9.29 -16.69 -0.01
CA PHE A 271 8.20 -16.85 0.95
C PHE A 271 8.26 -18.21 1.65
N GLY A 272 8.56 -19.28 0.89
CA GLY A 272 8.72 -20.63 1.44
C GLY A 272 9.88 -20.72 2.44
N ARG A 273 11.02 -20.06 2.17
CA ARG A 273 12.17 -20.04 3.10
C ARG A 273 11.95 -19.14 4.32
N LEU A 274 11.06 -18.16 4.22
CA LEU A 274 10.58 -17.40 5.37
C LEU A 274 9.53 -18.16 6.21
N ASN A 275 9.13 -19.38 5.80
CA ASN A 275 8.01 -20.13 6.37
C ASN A 275 6.69 -19.32 6.39
N ILE A 276 6.43 -18.57 5.33
CA ILE A 276 5.12 -17.93 5.13
C ILE A 276 4.14 -18.99 4.63
N ASP A 277 3.16 -19.30 5.47
CA ASP A 277 2.08 -20.26 5.21
C ASP A 277 0.82 -19.48 4.78
N PHE A 278 0.09 -19.94 3.76
CA PHE A 278 -1.15 -19.33 3.27
C PHE A 278 -2.41 -20.08 3.75
N SER A 279 -2.28 -20.95 4.75
CA SER A 279 -3.37 -21.60 5.48
C SER A 279 -4.40 -22.31 4.59
N GLY A 280 -3.95 -22.93 3.51
CA GLY A 280 -4.77 -23.66 2.55
C GLY A 280 -5.53 -22.77 1.56
N ALA A 281 -5.15 -21.49 1.40
CA ALA A 281 -5.84 -20.55 0.53
C ALA A 281 -5.79 -20.94 -0.95
N GLU A 282 -6.79 -20.49 -1.70
CA GLU A 282 -6.77 -20.49 -3.17
C GLU A 282 -6.30 -19.12 -3.66
N LEU A 283 -5.22 -19.07 -4.45
CA LEU A 283 -4.60 -17.86 -4.98
C LEU A 283 -4.75 -17.77 -6.51
N THR A 284 -5.25 -16.64 -7.01
CA THR A 284 -5.23 -16.32 -8.45
C THR A 284 -4.36 -15.09 -8.72
N LEU A 285 -3.35 -15.25 -9.59
CA LEU A 285 -2.34 -14.23 -9.88
C LEU A 285 -2.46 -13.79 -11.35
N ASP A 286 -2.81 -12.52 -11.62
CA ASP A 286 -2.76 -11.93 -12.96
C ASP A 286 -1.60 -10.92 -13.03
N LEU A 287 -0.43 -11.32 -13.54
CA LEU A 287 0.84 -10.59 -13.32
C LEU A 287 1.30 -9.71 -14.50
N LEU A 288 0.69 -9.86 -15.67
CA LEU A 288 1.16 -9.22 -16.90
C LEU A 288 0.31 -8.01 -17.28
N ASP A 289 0.93 -6.96 -17.83
CA ASP A 289 0.17 -5.85 -18.42
C ASP A 289 -0.62 -6.33 -19.62
N ARG A 290 -1.88 -5.86 -19.73
CA ARG A 290 -2.77 -6.22 -20.83
C ARG A 290 -3.77 -5.09 -21.08
N LYS A 291 -4.13 -4.90 -22.35
CA LYS A 291 -5.20 -3.96 -22.72
C LYS A 291 -6.52 -4.33 -22.02
N GLY A 292 -7.13 -3.34 -21.37
CA GLY A 292 -8.41 -3.50 -20.66
C GLY A 292 -8.28 -3.94 -19.20
N LYS A 293 -7.08 -4.37 -18.78
CA LYS A 293 -6.76 -4.63 -17.38
C LYS A 293 -6.55 -3.31 -16.63
N PHE A 294 -6.91 -3.30 -15.35
CA PHE A 294 -6.70 -2.16 -14.47
C PHE A 294 -5.19 -1.85 -14.31
N PRO A 295 -4.75 -0.60 -14.54
CA PRO A 295 -3.34 -0.27 -14.68
C PRO A 295 -2.60 -0.04 -13.34
N ASN A 296 -2.96 -0.73 -12.26
CA ASN A 296 -2.19 -0.79 -11.00
C ASN A 296 -2.21 -2.20 -10.38
N GLY A 297 -1.23 -2.50 -9.51
CA GLY A 297 -1.26 -3.66 -8.63
C GLY A 297 -2.30 -3.51 -7.50
N PHE A 298 -2.89 -4.62 -7.09
CA PHE A 298 -3.74 -4.73 -5.90
C PHE A 298 -3.95 -6.19 -5.50
N CYS A 299 -4.35 -6.40 -4.25
CA CYS A 299 -4.75 -7.68 -3.66
C CYS A 299 -6.15 -7.55 -3.05
N HIS A 300 -6.98 -8.57 -3.22
CA HIS A 300 -8.32 -8.61 -2.62
C HIS A 300 -8.75 -10.03 -2.28
N GLY A 301 -9.63 -10.17 -1.28
CA GLY A 301 -9.99 -11.47 -0.70
C GLY A 301 -11.45 -11.89 -0.93
N PRO A 302 -11.86 -12.41 -2.11
CA PRO A 302 -13.25 -12.83 -2.38
C PRO A 302 -13.94 -13.65 -1.29
N ILE A 303 -13.18 -14.52 -0.63
CA ILE A 303 -13.64 -15.25 0.54
C ILE A 303 -12.64 -14.96 1.67
N PRO A 304 -13.01 -14.16 2.68
CA PRO A 304 -12.16 -13.95 3.85
C PRO A 304 -12.09 -15.22 4.70
N PRO A 305 -10.92 -15.56 5.26
CA PRO A 305 -10.81 -16.71 6.15
C PRO A 305 -11.36 -16.38 7.54
N TYR A 306 -11.87 -17.40 8.20
CA TYR A 306 -12.31 -17.35 9.60
C TYR A 306 -12.61 -18.78 10.10
N PHE A 307 -12.81 -18.92 11.42
CA PHE A 307 -13.38 -20.13 12.00
C PHE A 307 -14.90 -20.04 12.06
N ASP A 308 -15.59 -20.84 11.24
CA ASP A 308 -17.03 -21.04 11.32
C ASP A 308 -17.34 -22.15 12.32
N GLN A 309 -17.75 -21.76 13.54
CA GLN A 309 -18.12 -22.71 14.60
C GLN A 309 -17.02 -23.78 14.82
N GLY A 310 -15.75 -23.33 14.84
CA GLY A 310 -14.58 -24.18 15.03
C GLY A 310 -14.05 -24.85 13.75
N HIS A 311 -14.74 -24.73 12.61
CA HIS A 311 -14.26 -25.24 11.32
C HIS A 311 -13.50 -24.14 10.57
N TRP A 312 -12.29 -24.46 10.10
CA TRP A 312 -11.49 -23.54 9.31
C TRP A 312 -12.10 -23.32 7.93
N VAL A 313 -12.33 -22.06 7.57
CA VAL A 313 -12.68 -21.63 6.21
C VAL A 313 -11.43 -20.98 5.61
N ALA A 314 -10.83 -21.64 4.62
CA ALA A 314 -9.66 -21.12 3.92
C ALA A 314 -10.02 -19.92 3.03
N ALA A 315 -9.07 -19.00 2.85
CA ALA A 315 -9.27 -17.82 2.05
C ALA A 315 -9.31 -18.12 0.55
N LYS A 316 -10.01 -17.27 -0.21
CA LYS A 316 -9.74 -17.08 -1.64
C LYS A 316 -9.20 -15.68 -1.81
N VAL A 317 -8.03 -15.56 -2.40
CA VAL A 317 -7.34 -14.29 -2.59
C VAL A 317 -6.89 -14.18 -4.03
N ASN A 318 -7.12 -13.02 -4.65
CA ASN A 318 -6.54 -12.73 -5.95
C ASN A 318 -5.68 -11.49 -5.83
N PHE A 319 -4.60 -11.45 -6.60
CA PHE A 319 -3.81 -10.25 -6.72
C PHE A 319 -3.18 -10.10 -8.09
N THR A 320 -2.74 -8.89 -8.38
CA THR A 320 -2.31 -8.51 -9.72
C THR A 320 -1.10 -7.60 -9.71
N SER A 321 -0.31 -7.68 -10.77
CA SER A 321 0.72 -6.71 -11.13
C SER A 321 0.65 -6.43 -12.63
N ASN A 322 1.38 -5.42 -13.11
CA ASN A 322 1.35 -5.01 -14.53
C ASN A 322 2.74 -5.05 -15.16
N ALA A 323 3.42 -6.18 -14.99
CA ALA A 323 4.76 -6.35 -15.53
C ALA A 323 4.73 -6.38 -17.07
N LYS A 324 5.76 -5.77 -17.67
CA LYS A 324 6.07 -5.79 -19.09
C LYS A 324 7.43 -6.44 -19.27
N PRO A 325 7.49 -7.78 -19.44
CA PRO A 325 8.76 -8.51 -19.45
C PRO A 325 9.78 -7.98 -20.48
N ASP A 326 9.30 -7.38 -21.56
CA ASP A 326 10.07 -6.79 -22.66
C ASP A 326 10.60 -5.37 -22.38
N GLN A 327 10.31 -4.79 -21.20
CA GLN A 327 10.78 -3.46 -20.81
C GLN A 327 11.88 -3.53 -19.74
N ILE A 328 13.00 -2.83 -20.01
CA ILE A 328 14.12 -2.69 -19.07
C ILE A 328 13.63 -2.13 -17.73
N GLY A 329 14.01 -2.80 -16.64
CA GLY A 329 13.64 -2.48 -15.27
C GLY A 329 12.29 -3.07 -14.84
N SER A 330 11.43 -3.48 -15.77
CA SER A 330 10.11 -4.02 -15.43
C SER A 330 10.20 -5.35 -14.69
N GLY A 331 11.27 -6.13 -14.86
CA GLY A 331 11.46 -7.38 -14.14
C GLY A 331 11.58 -7.15 -12.63
N TYR A 332 12.43 -6.20 -12.21
CA TYR A 332 12.57 -5.84 -10.81
C TYR A 332 11.30 -5.20 -10.25
N THR A 333 10.72 -4.20 -10.93
CA THR A 333 9.49 -3.53 -10.46
C THR A 333 8.28 -4.48 -10.41
N GLY A 334 8.16 -5.37 -11.39
CA GLY A 334 7.10 -6.39 -11.40
C GLY A 334 7.24 -7.39 -10.26
N MET A 335 8.48 -7.77 -9.92
CA MET A 335 8.79 -8.62 -8.77
C MET A 335 8.54 -7.90 -7.44
N GLU A 336 8.89 -6.63 -7.33
CA GLU A 336 8.58 -5.79 -6.17
C GLU A 336 7.07 -5.76 -5.90
N THR A 337 6.27 -5.52 -6.95
CA THR A 337 4.81 -5.58 -6.84
C THR A 337 4.33 -6.99 -6.45
N LEU A 338 4.89 -8.05 -7.04
CA LEU A 338 4.53 -9.43 -6.68
C LEU A 338 4.80 -9.75 -5.20
N PHE A 339 5.92 -9.30 -4.64
CA PHE A 339 6.24 -9.51 -3.22
C PHE A 339 5.33 -8.69 -2.31
N HIS A 340 5.04 -7.44 -2.69
CA HIS A 340 4.12 -6.56 -1.97
C HIS A 340 2.72 -7.18 -1.88
N GLU A 341 2.14 -7.51 -3.04
CA GLU A 341 0.80 -8.11 -3.10
C GLU A 341 0.74 -9.52 -2.50
N GLY A 342 1.84 -10.28 -2.62
CA GLY A 342 2.01 -11.56 -1.96
C GLY A 342 1.99 -11.43 -0.43
N GLY A 343 2.55 -10.34 0.12
CA GLY A 343 2.48 -10.02 1.55
C GLY A 343 1.07 -9.69 2.02
N HIS A 344 0.29 -8.94 1.23
CA HIS A 344 -1.14 -8.76 1.48
C HIS A 344 -1.88 -10.11 1.44
N ALA A 345 -1.59 -10.96 0.45
CA ALA A 345 -2.22 -12.25 0.34
C ALA A 345 -1.89 -13.17 1.52
N ALA A 346 -0.65 -13.13 2.03
CA ALA A 346 -0.26 -13.84 3.24
C ALA A 346 -1.04 -13.34 4.46
N HIS A 347 -1.15 -12.03 4.66
CA HIS A 347 -1.95 -11.45 5.73
C HIS A 347 -3.42 -11.90 5.63
N PHE A 348 -4.08 -11.67 4.49
CA PHE A 348 -5.50 -12.00 4.33
C PHE A 348 -5.79 -13.49 4.28
N SER A 349 -4.79 -14.36 4.13
CA SER A 349 -4.96 -15.81 4.26
C SER A 349 -4.84 -16.31 5.69
N ASN A 350 -4.25 -15.51 6.59
CA ASN A 350 -3.90 -15.93 7.96
C ASN A 350 -4.75 -15.29 9.06
N VAL A 351 -5.83 -14.57 8.75
CA VAL A 351 -6.74 -14.09 9.80
C VAL A 351 -7.46 -15.29 10.41
N LYS A 352 -7.21 -15.54 11.70
CA LYS A 352 -7.66 -16.73 12.46
C LYS A 352 -8.68 -16.36 13.53
N MET A 353 -9.60 -15.47 13.17
CA MET A 353 -10.70 -15.02 14.02
C MET A 353 -11.99 -15.78 13.72
N ASN A 354 -13.02 -15.62 14.56
CA ASN A 354 -14.27 -16.40 14.46
C ASN A 354 -15.38 -15.74 13.62
N ALA A 355 -15.07 -14.69 12.86
CA ALA A 355 -16.01 -14.02 11.98
C ALA A 355 -15.28 -13.30 10.82
N PRO A 356 -15.89 -13.20 9.62
CA PRO A 356 -15.27 -12.55 8.47
C PRO A 356 -15.11 -11.03 8.62
N CYS A 357 -15.80 -10.40 9.58
CA CYS A 357 -15.61 -8.98 9.88
C CYS A 357 -14.20 -8.63 10.37
N PHE A 358 -13.43 -9.62 10.82
CA PHE A 358 -12.05 -9.39 11.25
C PHE A 358 -11.05 -9.26 10.10
N SER A 359 -11.48 -9.63 8.89
CA SER A 359 -10.67 -9.66 7.66
C SER A 359 -11.08 -8.56 6.68
N GLN A 360 -11.61 -7.41 7.16
CA GLN A 360 -11.91 -6.28 6.27
C GLN A 360 -10.61 -5.73 5.69
N GLU A 361 -10.61 -5.35 4.41
CA GLU A 361 -9.47 -4.70 3.76
C GLU A 361 -9.26 -3.26 4.27
N PHE A 362 -10.37 -2.56 4.52
CA PHE A 362 -10.40 -1.18 5.03
C PHE A 362 -10.98 -1.12 6.45
N ALA A 363 -11.36 0.08 6.90
CA ALA A 363 -11.91 0.32 8.23
C ALA A 363 -12.89 -0.79 8.66
N PRO A 364 -12.72 -1.40 9.84
CA PRO A 364 -11.89 -0.95 10.96
C PRO A 364 -10.42 -1.39 10.89
N THR A 365 -9.97 -1.98 9.79
CA THR A 365 -8.55 -2.22 9.50
C THR A 365 -7.87 -0.91 9.13
N SER A 366 -6.74 -0.62 9.78
CA SER A 366 -5.90 0.53 9.45
C SER A 366 -5.16 0.26 8.15
N MET A 367 -5.03 1.28 7.31
CA MET A 367 -4.22 1.18 6.10
C MET A 367 -2.75 0.95 6.46
N ALA A 368 -2.23 1.67 7.47
CA ALA A 368 -0.87 1.48 7.93
C ALA A 368 -0.60 0.03 8.37
N TYR A 369 -1.56 -0.58 9.06
CA TYR A 369 -1.47 -1.99 9.43
C TYR A 369 -1.41 -2.88 8.19
N ALA A 370 -2.37 -2.79 7.26
CA ALA A 370 -2.39 -3.61 6.05
C ALA A 370 -1.15 -3.43 5.15
N GLU A 371 -0.63 -2.20 5.05
CA GLU A 371 0.56 -1.89 4.26
C GLU A 371 1.84 -2.41 4.93
N THR A 372 1.92 -2.43 6.27
CA THR A 372 3.13 -2.85 7.01
C THR A 372 3.58 -4.25 6.61
N GLN A 373 2.66 -5.18 6.38
CA GLN A 373 3.04 -6.57 6.12
C GLN A 373 3.44 -6.79 4.66
N ALA A 374 2.76 -6.12 3.72
CA ALA A 374 3.13 -6.09 2.31
C ALA A 374 4.50 -5.45 2.11
N MET A 375 4.70 -4.26 2.68
CA MET A 375 5.96 -3.50 2.62
C MET A 375 7.09 -4.17 3.39
N PHE A 376 6.81 -5.01 4.39
CA PHE A 376 7.87 -5.83 4.98
C PHE A 376 8.38 -6.86 3.96
N CYS A 377 7.47 -7.51 3.23
CA CYS A 377 7.81 -8.55 2.28
C CYS A 377 8.54 -8.02 1.04
N ASP A 378 8.19 -6.83 0.51
CA ASP A 378 8.95 -6.23 -0.60
C ASP A 378 10.29 -5.64 -0.15
N SER A 379 10.42 -5.17 1.11
CA SER A 379 11.65 -4.54 1.59
C SER A 379 12.89 -5.44 1.53
N ILE A 380 12.71 -6.76 1.58
CA ILE A 380 13.81 -7.73 1.50
C ILE A 380 14.49 -7.73 0.13
N LEU A 381 13.81 -7.30 -0.93
CA LEU A 381 14.35 -7.24 -2.29
C LEU A 381 15.49 -6.23 -2.44
N SER A 382 15.61 -5.30 -1.49
CA SER A 382 16.69 -4.31 -1.42
C SER A 382 17.88 -4.75 -0.58
N ASP A 383 17.77 -5.88 0.15
CA ASP A 383 18.85 -6.39 0.97
C ASP A 383 19.92 -7.06 0.10
N ALA A 384 21.18 -6.72 0.36
CA ALA A 384 22.30 -7.14 -0.48
C ALA A 384 22.52 -8.65 -0.45
N ASP A 385 22.23 -9.32 0.67
CA ASP A 385 22.30 -10.77 0.73
C ASP A 385 21.18 -11.44 -0.07
N TRP A 386 19.96 -10.89 -0.07
CA TRP A 386 18.89 -11.34 -0.96
C TRP A 386 19.28 -11.14 -2.43
N LEU A 387 19.78 -9.96 -2.80
CA LEU A 387 20.25 -9.68 -4.16
C LEU A 387 21.36 -10.64 -4.59
N LYS A 388 22.33 -10.93 -3.71
CA LYS A 388 23.39 -11.90 -3.98
C LYS A 388 22.90 -13.32 -4.18
N GLN A 389 21.79 -13.67 -3.55
CA GLN A 389 21.28 -15.03 -3.54
C GLN A 389 20.29 -15.29 -4.69
N TYR A 390 19.47 -14.30 -5.03
CA TYR A 390 18.36 -14.46 -5.97
C TYR A 390 18.56 -13.69 -7.29
N ALA A 391 19.24 -12.54 -7.28
CA ALA A 391 19.49 -11.75 -8.49
C ALA A 391 20.73 -12.28 -9.23
N LEU A 392 20.52 -13.35 -10.00
CA LEU A 392 21.52 -14.05 -10.80
C LEU A 392 21.34 -13.73 -12.29
N ASP A 393 22.44 -13.65 -13.03
CA ASP A 393 22.43 -13.57 -14.49
C ASP A 393 22.12 -14.92 -15.17
N ALA A 394 22.14 -14.95 -16.50
CA ALA A 394 21.87 -16.15 -17.29
C ALA A 394 22.89 -17.28 -17.07
N GLU A 395 24.10 -16.93 -16.62
CA GLU A 395 25.18 -17.85 -16.27
C GLU A 395 25.15 -18.27 -14.78
N GLY A 396 24.15 -17.81 -14.03
CA GLY A 396 23.98 -18.10 -12.60
C GLY A 396 24.95 -17.33 -11.69
N GLN A 397 25.59 -16.26 -12.19
CA GLN A 397 26.45 -15.41 -11.38
C GLN A 397 25.65 -14.33 -10.65
N PRO A 398 25.97 -14.04 -9.38
CA PRO A 398 25.25 -13.04 -8.62
C PRO A 398 25.62 -11.62 -9.03
N VAL A 399 24.69 -10.69 -8.85
CA VAL A 399 24.92 -9.26 -9.09
C VAL A 399 26.20 -8.76 -8.40
N PRO A 400 27.12 -8.06 -9.09
CA PRO A 400 28.36 -7.54 -8.52
C PRO A 400 28.16 -6.56 -7.34
N ASP A 401 29.08 -6.60 -6.37
CA ASP A 401 29.11 -5.65 -5.22
C ASP A 401 29.14 -4.19 -5.70
N SER A 402 29.80 -3.92 -6.82
CA SER A 402 29.90 -2.57 -7.38
C SER A 402 28.54 -1.99 -7.79
N ILE A 403 27.63 -2.83 -8.30
CA ILE A 403 26.28 -2.41 -8.68
C ILE A 403 25.47 -2.11 -7.41
N ILE A 404 25.48 -3.02 -6.43
CA ILE A 404 24.79 -2.81 -5.13
C ILE A 404 25.32 -1.52 -4.46
N LYS A 405 26.64 -1.34 -4.41
CA LYS A 405 27.26 -0.14 -3.84
C LYS A 405 26.82 1.11 -4.60
N ALA A 406 26.78 1.08 -5.94
CA ALA A 406 26.34 2.21 -6.75
C ALA A 406 24.87 2.59 -6.48
N MET A 407 23.98 1.59 -6.33
CA MET A 407 22.57 1.83 -5.95
C MET A 407 22.48 2.56 -4.60
N ILE A 408 23.19 2.07 -3.58
CA ILE A 408 23.20 2.66 -2.23
C ILE A 408 23.77 4.09 -2.27
N HIS A 409 24.87 4.30 -2.97
CA HIS A 409 25.48 5.64 -3.09
C HIS A 409 24.58 6.64 -3.83
N SER A 410 23.74 6.17 -4.75
CA SER A 410 22.77 7.01 -5.45
C SER A 410 21.57 7.37 -4.57
N ASN A 411 21.04 6.39 -3.81
CA ASN A 411 19.75 6.51 -3.13
C ASN A 411 19.86 6.99 -1.68
N GLN A 412 20.84 6.49 -0.92
CA GLN A 412 20.97 6.75 0.52
C GLN A 412 20.99 8.24 0.89
N PRO A 413 21.65 9.16 0.14
CA PRO A 413 21.61 10.59 0.47
C PRO A 413 20.19 11.18 0.48
N PHE A 414 19.26 10.59 -0.28
CA PHE A 414 17.89 11.07 -0.48
C PHE A 414 16.83 10.17 0.15
N ALA A 415 17.20 9.11 0.89
CA ALA A 415 16.25 8.26 1.61
C ALA A 415 15.31 9.08 2.52
N ALA A 416 15.85 10.06 3.25
CA ALA A 416 15.04 10.99 4.04
C ALA A 416 14.06 11.82 3.18
N PHE A 417 14.46 12.25 1.99
CA PHE A 417 13.60 13.02 1.09
C PHE A 417 12.43 12.17 0.59
N GLU A 418 12.69 10.92 0.22
CA GLU A 418 11.69 9.99 -0.31
C GLU A 418 10.58 9.73 0.72
N GLU A 419 10.94 9.44 1.97
CA GLU A 419 9.96 9.29 3.06
C GLU A 419 9.22 10.59 3.37
N ARG A 420 9.91 11.73 3.26
CA ARG A 420 9.30 13.05 3.49
C ARG A 420 8.30 13.44 2.38
N CYS A 421 8.37 12.82 1.21
CA CYS A 421 7.33 12.94 0.17
C CYS A 421 6.00 12.29 0.62
N LEU A 422 6.03 11.29 1.50
CA LEU A 422 4.83 10.78 2.16
C LEU A 422 4.38 11.70 3.29
N LEU A 423 5.34 12.26 4.05
CA LEU A 423 5.09 13.15 5.19
C LEU A 423 4.42 14.48 4.80
N VAL A 424 4.75 15.07 3.65
CA VAL A 424 4.23 16.41 3.28
C VAL A 424 2.71 16.42 3.10
N VAL A 425 2.13 15.29 2.66
CA VAL A 425 0.71 15.15 2.36
C VAL A 425 -0.18 15.34 3.60
N PRO A 426 -0.01 14.60 4.72
CA PRO A 426 -0.82 14.81 5.91
C PRO A 426 -0.60 16.19 6.55
N TYR A 427 0.58 16.81 6.43
CA TYR A 427 0.78 18.19 6.88
C TYR A 427 -0.05 19.18 6.05
N PHE A 428 -0.04 19.01 4.72
CA PHE A 428 -0.85 19.82 3.83
C PHE A 428 -2.34 19.63 4.08
N GLU A 429 -2.83 18.38 4.10
CA GLU A 429 -4.24 18.07 4.30
C GLU A 429 -4.75 18.57 5.67
N ARG A 430 -3.99 18.33 6.76
CA ARG A 430 -4.37 18.85 8.08
C ARG A 430 -4.53 20.37 8.06
N ALA A 431 -3.56 21.08 7.50
CA ALA A 431 -3.61 22.54 7.43
C ALA A 431 -4.74 23.04 6.51
N LEU A 432 -4.97 22.37 5.38
CA LEU A 432 -6.04 22.68 4.43
C LEU A 432 -7.42 22.56 5.09
N TYR A 433 -7.69 21.44 5.77
CA TYR A 433 -8.98 21.20 6.43
C TYR A 433 -9.20 22.06 7.67
N GLN A 434 -8.16 22.70 8.22
CA GLN A 434 -8.26 23.68 9.31
C GLN A 434 -8.58 25.11 8.84
N LEU A 435 -8.45 25.42 7.54
CA LEU A 435 -8.84 26.72 7.00
C LEU A 435 -10.36 26.95 7.15
N SER A 436 -10.74 28.19 7.38
CA SER A 436 -12.14 28.61 7.28
C SER A 436 -12.60 28.64 5.82
N ASP A 437 -13.91 28.58 5.60
CA ASP A 437 -14.50 28.56 4.26
C ASP A 437 -14.15 29.80 3.42
N ASP A 438 -13.91 30.96 4.07
CA ASP A 438 -13.49 32.23 3.46
C ASP A 438 -12.00 32.24 3.08
N GLU A 439 -11.17 31.47 3.78
CA GLU A 439 -9.74 31.33 3.47
C GLU A 439 -9.48 30.34 2.33
N LEU A 440 -10.43 29.44 2.03
CA LEU A 440 -10.33 28.45 0.97
C LEU A 440 -10.46 29.11 -0.43
N THR A 441 -9.36 29.75 -0.83
CA THR A 441 -9.15 30.38 -2.14
C THR A 441 -8.01 29.68 -2.89
N PRO A 442 -8.00 29.69 -4.24
CA PRO A 442 -6.92 29.08 -5.02
C PRO A 442 -5.53 29.59 -4.62
N GLU A 443 -5.40 30.90 -4.38
CA GLU A 443 -4.14 31.54 -4.01
C GLU A 443 -3.66 31.09 -2.64
N ARG A 444 -4.56 31.04 -1.64
CA ARG A 444 -4.21 30.62 -0.28
C ARG A 444 -3.80 29.15 -0.25
N ILE A 445 -4.51 28.28 -0.96
CA ILE A 445 -4.23 26.85 -1.00
C ILE A 445 -2.93 26.57 -1.75
N THR A 446 -2.68 27.25 -2.87
CA THR A 446 -1.41 27.16 -3.60
C THR A 446 -0.24 27.61 -2.71
N SER A 447 -0.40 28.73 -2.00
CA SER A 447 0.61 29.20 -1.05
C SER A 447 0.83 28.22 0.09
N LEU A 448 -0.23 27.56 0.59
CA LEU A 448 -0.12 26.55 1.64
C LEU A 448 0.66 25.33 1.16
N ALA A 449 0.36 24.82 -0.05
CA ALA A 449 1.09 23.68 -0.63
C ALA A 449 2.59 23.99 -0.76
N ARG A 450 2.96 25.15 -1.32
CA ARG A 450 4.37 25.57 -1.44
C ARG A 450 5.06 25.76 -0.08
N GLN A 451 4.34 26.26 0.93
CA GLN A 451 4.86 26.36 2.30
C GLN A 451 5.15 24.99 2.91
N CYS A 452 4.22 24.03 2.77
CA CYS A 452 4.40 22.66 3.23
C CYS A 452 5.57 21.97 2.51
N GLU A 453 5.68 22.10 1.19
CA GLU A 453 6.78 21.54 0.41
C GLU A 453 8.13 22.11 0.85
N LYS A 454 8.22 23.42 1.07
CA LYS A 454 9.45 24.05 1.55
C LYS A 454 9.82 23.60 2.96
N GLN A 455 8.84 23.56 3.87
CA GLN A 455 9.07 23.20 5.26
C GLN A 455 9.45 21.72 5.40
N ILE A 456 8.73 20.84 4.72
CA ILE A 456 8.87 19.39 4.85
C ILE A 456 9.93 18.87 3.87
N LEU A 457 9.82 19.15 2.58
CA LEU A 457 10.75 18.61 1.59
C LEU A 457 12.06 19.40 1.52
N GLY A 458 12.07 20.68 1.89
CA GLY A 458 13.23 21.55 1.74
C GLY A 458 13.39 22.14 0.33
N LEU A 459 12.37 22.01 -0.52
CA LEU A 459 12.35 22.53 -1.90
C LEU A 459 11.30 23.63 -2.04
N GLU A 460 11.58 24.67 -2.83
CA GLU A 460 10.58 25.73 -3.11
C GLU A 460 9.34 25.19 -3.85
N CYS A 461 9.50 24.12 -4.63
CA CYS A 461 8.43 23.40 -5.28
C CYS A 461 8.80 21.91 -5.39
N SER A 462 7.87 21.04 -5.03
CA SER A 462 8.05 19.60 -5.14
C SER A 462 8.18 19.14 -6.60
N PRO A 463 9.00 18.11 -6.91
CA PRO A 463 8.99 17.42 -8.20
C PRO A 463 7.63 16.80 -8.53
N ARG A 464 6.89 16.39 -7.50
CA ARG A 464 5.49 15.99 -7.57
C ARG A 464 4.67 17.00 -6.77
N PRO A 465 4.13 18.06 -7.41
CA PRO A 465 3.35 19.09 -6.72
C PRO A 465 2.23 18.49 -5.87
N THR A 466 2.09 18.95 -4.63
CA THR A 466 1.27 18.30 -3.59
C THR A 466 -0.20 18.17 -3.99
N ILE A 467 -0.79 19.18 -4.63
CA ILE A 467 -2.22 19.16 -5.00
C ILE A 467 -2.46 18.24 -6.22
N ALA A 468 -1.42 18.00 -7.03
CA ALA A 468 -1.50 17.08 -8.17
C ALA A 468 -1.53 15.60 -7.76
N ILE A 469 -1.33 15.29 -6.47
CA ILE A 469 -1.42 13.93 -5.94
C ILE A 469 -2.88 13.46 -6.03
N PRO A 470 -3.17 12.36 -6.75
CA PRO A 470 -4.54 11.94 -7.01
C PRO A 470 -5.32 11.54 -5.75
N HIS A 471 -4.64 11.06 -4.71
CA HIS A 471 -5.22 10.56 -3.46
C HIS A 471 -6.00 11.61 -2.64
N LEU A 472 -5.84 12.91 -2.94
CA LEU A 472 -6.56 13.97 -2.23
C LEU A 472 -8.06 14.01 -2.58
N ILE A 473 -8.45 13.43 -3.72
CA ILE A 473 -9.83 13.52 -4.25
C ILE A 473 -10.72 12.37 -3.80
N PRO A 474 -10.34 11.08 -3.91
CA PRO A 474 -11.22 9.97 -3.54
C PRO A 474 -11.45 9.91 -2.02
N ASP A 475 -12.69 9.68 -1.56
CA ASP A 475 -12.98 9.51 -0.12
C ASP A 475 -12.21 8.35 0.52
N ASP A 476 -11.90 7.31 -0.24
CA ASP A 476 -11.17 6.13 0.21
C ASP A 476 -9.66 6.38 0.42
N ALA A 477 -9.10 7.48 -0.08
CA ALA A 477 -7.68 7.82 0.07
C ALA A 477 -7.39 9.18 0.74
N ALA A 478 -8.34 10.13 0.69
CA ALA A 478 -8.16 11.46 1.27
C ALA A 478 -8.01 11.41 2.79
N CYS A 479 -7.12 12.24 3.34
CA CYS A 479 -6.74 12.27 4.75
C CYS A 479 -6.27 10.91 5.29
N ALA A 480 -5.80 10.00 4.43
CA ALA A 480 -5.31 8.69 4.82
C ALA A 480 -3.84 8.45 4.42
N TYR A 481 -3.28 9.28 3.52
CA TYR A 481 -1.96 9.05 2.91
C TYR A 481 -0.80 8.85 3.89
N HIS A 482 -0.95 9.32 5.14
CA HIS A 482 0.00 9.05 6.22
C HIS A 482 0.18 7.56 6.50
N GLY A 483 -0.80 6.70 6.21
CA GLY A 483 -0.72 5.27 6.46
C GLY A 483 0.48 4.59 5.77
N TYR A 484 0.88 5.03 4.58
CA TYR A 484 2.10 4.53 3.92
C TYR A 484 3.36 4.82 4.73
N LEU A 485 3.50 6.05 5.24
CA LEU A 485 4.65 6.41 6.06
C LEU A 485 4.62 5.68 7.41
N LEU A 486 3.44 5.54 8.02
CA LEU A 486 3.30 4.77 9.25
C LEU A 486 3.68 3.31 9.04
N ALA A 487 3.32 2.73 7.89
CA ALA A 487 3.71 1.38 7.51
C ALA A 487 5.23 1.24 7.34
N HIS A 488 5.89 2.15 6.62
CA HIS A 488 7.37 2.17 6.55
C HIS A 488 8.03 2.27 7.93
N MET A 489 7.52 3.12 8.83
CA MET A 489 8.05 3.17 10.21
C MET A 489 7.92 1.82 10.91
N ALA A 490 6.78 1.14 10.76
CA ALA A 490 6.52 -0.17 11.35
C ALA A 490 7.39 -1.27 10.71
N VAL A 491 7.61 -1.24 9.40
CA VAL A 491 8.53 -2.14 8.68
C VAL A 491 9.93 -2.03 9.27
N TYR A 492 10.48 -0.83 9.41
CA TYR A 492 11.84 -0.67 9.93
C TYR A 492 11.95 -1.02 11.42
N GLN A 493 10.90 -0.78 12.22
CA GLN A 493 10.84 -1.26 13.60
C GLN A 493 10.80 -2.79 13.67
N THR A 494 10.03 -3.43 12.80
CA THR A 494 9.94 -4.90 12.67
C THR A 494 11.26 -5.51 12.22
N ARG A 495 11.90 -4.92 11.20
CA ARG A 495 13.21 -5.33 10.69
C ARG A 495 14.27 -5.23 11.77
N ALA A 496 14.30 -4.13 12.53
CA ALA A 496 15.23 -3.96 13.63
C ALA A 496 15.06 -5.04 14.72
N TYR A 497 13.81 -5.39 15.08
CA TYR A 497 13.54 -6.48 16.01
C TYR A 497 14.09 -7.83 15.51
N PHE A 498 13.81 -8.19 14.26
CA PHE A 498 14.30 -9.47 13.71
C PHE A 498 15.82 -9.50 13.53
N LEU A 499 16.43 -8.38 13.12
CA LEU A 499 17.88 -8.27 13.00
C LEU A 499 18.57 -8.37 14.36
N ASP A 500 18.03 -7.74 15.41
CA ASP A 500 18.56 -7.88 16.78
C ASP A 500 18.42 -9.32 17.28
N LYS A 501 17.27 -9.94 17.05
CA LYS A 501 16.96 -11.29 17.55
C LYS A 501 17.69 -12.41 16.81
N PHE A 502 17.85 -12.30 15.50
CA PHE A 502 18.31 -13.39 14.64
C PHE A 502 19.55 -13.05 13.79
N GLY A 503 19.91 -11.77 13.66
CA GLY A 503 21.07 -11.31 12.88
C GLY A 503 20.85 -11.20 11.38
N TYR A 504 19.76 -11.75 10.81
CA TYR A 504 19.47 -11.69 9.39
C TYR A 504 17.97 -11.87 9.08
N LEU A 505 17.57 -11.41 7.88
CA LEU A 505 16.19 -11.49 7.39
C LEU A 505 16.03 -12.50 6.25
N THR A 506 16.88 -12.41 5.23
CA THR A 506 16.86 -13.25 4.03
C THR A 506 16.87 -14.74 4.39
N ASP A 507 15.87 -15.48 3.92
CA ASP A 507 15.67 -16.92 4.15
C ASP A 507 15.60 -17.33 5.62
N ASN A 508 15.17 -16.43 6.52
CA ASN A 508 15.03 -16.76 7.94
C ASN A 508 13.67 -17.43 8.24
N PRO A 509 13.65 -18.73 8.59
CA PRO A 509 12.42 -19.50 8.77
C PRO A 509 11.60 -19.12 10.02
N GLU A 510 12.14 -18.27 10.90
CA GLU A 510 11.45 -17.81 12.12
C GLU A 510 10.53 -16.62 11.85
N ILE A 511 10.68 -15.93 10.71
CA ILE A 511 9.98 -14.66 10.43
C ILE A 511 8.50 -14.88 10.13
N GLY A 512 8.16 -15.72 9.15
CA GLY A 512 6.78 -15.99 8.75
C GLY A 512 5.88 -16.42 9.92
N PRO A 513 6.29 -17.38 10.77
CA PRO A 513 5.52 -17.78 11.94
C PRO A 513 5.28 -16.65 12.94
N LEU A 514 6.27 -15.78 13.17
CA LEU A 514 6.12 -14.64 14.08
C LEU A 514 5.24 -13.54 13.48
N LEU A 515 5.34 -13.26 12.18
CA LEU A 515 4.41 -12.34 11.50
C LEU A 515 2.97 -12.89 11.57
N ALA A 516 2.78 -14.19 11.31
CA ALA A 516 1.46 -14.82 11.41
C ALA A 516 0.87 -14.70 12.82
N GLN A 517 1.66 -15.02 13.84
CA GLN A 517 1.23 -14.96 15.23
C GLN A 517 0.87 -13.54 15.70
N HIS A 518 1.73 -12.56 15.40
CA HIS A 518 1.66 -11.24 16.03
C HIS A 518 1.00 -10.18 15.16
N TYR A 519 1.12 -10.29 13.84
CA TYR A 519 0.44 -9.40 12.90
C TYR A 519 -0.83 -10.01 12.33
N TRP A 520 -0.86 -11.24 11.84
CA TRP A 520 -1.97 -11.67 10.96
C TRP A 520 -3.16 -12.32 11.67
N HIS A 521 -2.92 -13.20 12.66
CA HIS A 521 -3.98 -14.04 13.24
C HIS A 521 -5.17 -13.27 13.81
N SER A 522 -4.93 -12.11 14.42
CA SER A 522 -5.99 -11.30 15.04
C SER A 522 -6.78 -10.44 14.05
N GLY A 523 -6.29 -10.27 12.81
CA GLY A 523 -6.83 -9.31 11.85
C GLY A 523 -7.07 -7.95 12.49
N ASN A 524 -8.21 -7.33 12.18
CA ASN A 524 -8.55 -6.00 12.69
C ASN A 524 -9.10 -5.95 14.13
N GLN A 525 -9.04 -7.07 14.86
CA GLN A 525 -9.36 -7.10 16.30
C GLN A 525 -8.38 -6.21 17.08
N LEU A 526 -7.10 -6.23 16.70
CA LEU A 526 -6.05 -5.39 17.26
C LEU A 526 -5.86 -4.13 16.41
N SER A 527 -5.40 -3.05 17.04
CA SER A 527 -4.90 -1.86 16.35
C SER A 527 -3.49 -2.09 15.80
N HIS A 528 -3.08 -1.22 14.86
CA HIS A 528 -1.73 -1.25 14.31
C HIS A 528 -0.65 -1.25 15.41
N ASN A 529 -0.74 -0.35 16.38
CA ASN A 529 0.21 -0.29 17.50
C ASN A 529 0.19 -1.56 18.37
N GLU A 530 -0.98 -2.13 18.66
CA GLU A 530 -1.06 -3.36 19.48
C GLU A 530 -0.37 -4.55 18.81
N THR A 531 -0.43 -4.66 17.48
CA THR A 531 0.29 -5.71 16.76
C THR A 531 1.81 -5.52 16.80
N ILE A 532 2.30 -4.28 16.72
CA ILE A 532 3.73 -3.97 16.85
C ILE A 532 4.24 -4.25 18.27
N VAL A 533 3.48 -3.85 19.30
CA VAL A 533 3.80 -4.15 20.70
C VAL A 533 3.81 -5.66 20.94
N SER A 534 2.87 -6.39 20.33
CA SER A 534 2.79 -7.85 20.42
C SER A 534 4.07 -8.54 19.93
N LEU A 535 4.64 -8.09 18.80
CA LEU A 535 5.87 -8.67 18.24
C LEU A 535 7.14 -8.16 18.96
N THR A 536 7.26 -6.84 19.08
CA THR A 536 8.52 -6.17 19.42
C THR A 536 8.68 -5.87 20.91
N GLY A 537 7.57 -5.85 21.66
CA GLY A 537 7.53 -5.37 23.04
C GLY A 537 7.66 -3.85 23.18
N GLU A 538 7.83 -3.12 22.08
CA GLU A 538 7.99 -1.66 22.03
C GLU A 538 6.77 -1.00 21.37
N GLY A 539 6.39 0.18 21.86
CA GLY A 539 5.35 1.00 21.22
C GLY A 539 5.79 1.50 19.84
N PHE A 540 4.82 1.73 18.97
CA PHE A 540 5.06 2.22 17.61
C PHE A 540 5.77 3.58 17.62
N ASN A 541 6.87 3.71 16.87
CA ASN A 541 7.63 4.95 16.80
C ASN A 541 8.43 5.14 15.50
N ALA A 542 8.84 6.38 15.25
CA ALA A 542 9.53 6.79 14.02
C ALA A 542 11.04 6.51 13.99
N LYS A 543 11.63 6.05 15.10
CA LYS A 543 13.09 6.07 15.30
C LYS A 543 13.82 5.20 14.26
N TYR A 544 13.37 3.97 14.05
CA TYR A 544 14.10 3.00 13.23
C TYR A 544 14.18 3.40 11.76
N LEU A 545 13.07 3.87 11.17
CA LEU A 545 13.09 4.43 9.82
C LEU A 545 13.96 5.69 9.75
N ALA A 546 13.84 6.59 10.73
CA ALA A 546 14.64 7.82 10.74
C ALA A 546 16.15 7.55 10.84
N ASP A 547 16.55 6.57 11.66
CA ASP A 547 17.95 6.17 11.80
C ASP A 547 18.49 5.58 10.49
N ALA A 548 17.69 4.73 9.80
CA ALA A 548 18.04 4.20 8.49
C ALA A 548 18.20 5.31 7.43
N CYS A 549 17.29 6.29 7.41
CA CYS A 549 17.38 7.46 6.53
C CYS A 549 18.61 8.34 6.82
N ASN A 550 19.09 8.35 8.06
CA ASN A 550 20.17 9.23 8.50
C ASN A 550 21.57 8.69 8.19
N LEU A 551 21.71 7.39 7.89
CA LEU A 551 23.00 6.79 7.51
C LEU A 551 23.68 7.55 6.37
N SER A 552 25.00 7.68 6.45
CA SER A 552 25.82 8.02 5.28
C SER A 552 25.82 6.86 4.28
N SER A 553 26.16 7.15 3.02
CA SER A 553 26.27 6.09 1.99
C SER A 553 27.30 5.02 2.36
N GLU A 554 28.39 5.39 3.04
CA GLU A 554 29.40 4.42 3.47
C GLU A 554 28.92 3.58 4.66
N GLU A 555 28.18 4.15 5.63
CA GLU A 555 27.57 3.37 6.71
C GLU A 555 26.51 2.40 6.18
N ALA A 556 25.66 2.86 5.25
CA ALA A 556 24.66 2.01 4.61
C ALA A 556 25.32 0.90 3.79
N TRP A 557 26.39 1.20 3.06
CA TRP A 557 27.16 0.19 2.33
C TRP A 557 27.82 -0.81 3.29
N ALA A 558 28.47 -0.35 4.36
CA ALA A 558 29.09 -1.23 5.36
C ALA A 558 28.08 -2.21 5.97
N ALA A 559 26.88 -1.74 6.33
CA ALA A 559 25.81 -2.60 6.83
C ALA A 559 25.39 -3.69 5.81
N GLN A 560 25.40 -3.37 4.51
CA GLN A 560 25.11 -4.33 3.45
C GLN A 560 26.26 -5.31 3.21
N GLN A 561 27.52 -4.87 3.37
CA GLN A 561 28.69 -5.77 3.34
C GLN A 561 28.64 -6.82 4.47
N GLU A 562 28.18 -6.44 5.66
CA GLU A 562 27.99 -7.38 6.77
C GLU A 562 26.96 -8.46 6.43
N LYS A 563 25.84 -8.10 5.77
CA LYS A 563 24.84 -9.06 5.29
C LYS A 563 25.42 -10.02 4.24
N ILE A 564 26.17 -9.50 3.26
CA ILE A 564 26.87 -10.30 2.24
C ILE A 564 27.84 -11.27 2.91
N ALA A 565 28.67 -10.80 3.85
CA ALA A 565 29.62 -11.65 4.56
C ALA A 565 28.91 -12.74 5.39
N GLY A 566 27.80 -12.39 6.03
CA GLY A 566 26.96 -13.33 6.77
C GLY A 566 26.30 -14.38 5.87
N LEU A 567 26.13 -14.16 4.57
CA LEU A 567 25.58 -15.18 3.66
C LEU A 567 26.48 -16.41 3.59
N ALA A 568 27.80 -16.24 3.61
CA ALA A 568 28.77 -17.34 3.52
C ALA A 568 28.79 -18.26 4.76
N THR A 569 28.24 -17.82 5.89
CA THR A 569 28.26 -18.56 7.16
C THR A 569 26.90 -19.18 7.50
N ARG A 570 25.84 -18.80 6.79
CA ARG A 570 24.47 -19.30 7.00
C ARG A 570 24.23 -20.56 6.17
N GLN A 571 23.50 -21.51 6.75
CA GLN A 571 22.89 -22.56 5.95
C GLN A 571 21.58 -22.01 5.37
N GLN A 572 21.44 -22.08 4.05
CA GLN A 572 20.19 -21.69 3.40
C GLN A 572 19.05 -22.60 3.86
N ALA A 573 17.92 -22.01 4.22
CA ALA A 573 16.73 -22.76 4.59
C ALA A 573 16.18 -23.53 3.37
N GLU A 574 15.60 -24.71 3.64
CA GLU A 574 14.82 -25.43 2.65
C GLU A 574 13.54 -24.66 2.30
N VAL A 575 13.08 -24.78 1.05
CA VAL A 575 11.83 -24.14 0.62
C VAL A 575 10.66 -24.92 1.23
N ALA A 576 9.98 -24.34 2.22
CA ALA A 576 8.73 -24.89 2.73
C ALA A 576 7.59 -24.66 1.73
N SER A 577 6.57 -25.52 1.79
CA SER A 577 5.34 -25.32 1.02
C SER A 577 4.64 -24.04 1.49
N LEU A 578 4.17 -23.25 0.53
CA LEU A 578 3.31 -22.10 0.82
C LEU A 578 1.94 -22.50 1.39
N ASN A 579 1.57 -23.80 1.34
CA ASN A 579 0.27 -24.30 1.79
C ASN A 579 -0.89 -23.56 1.09
N ALA A 580 -0.83 -23.44 -0.24
CA ALA A 580 -1.85 -22.81 -1.08
C ALA A 580 -2.04 -23.57 -2.39
N THR A 581 -3.25 -23.47 -2.96
CA THR A 581 -3.50 -23.80 -4.37
C THR A 581 -3.32 -22.53 -5.20
N ILE A 582 -2.39 -22.52 -6.14
CA ILE A 582 -1.95 -21.32 -6.86
C ILE A 582 -2.21 -21.49 -8.35
N LYS A 583 -2.83 -20.47 -8.94
CA LYS A 583 -3.07 -20.37 -10.37
C LYS A 583 -2.58 -19.01 -10.89
N VAL A 584 -1.75 -19.04 -11.92
CA VAL A 584 -1.29 -17.85 -12.65
C VAL A 584 -2.08 -17.72 -13.95
N VAL A 585 -2.61 -16.53 -14.21
CA VAL A 585 -3.49 -16.25 -15.35
C VAL A 585 -3.05 -15.02 -16.14
N ASP A 586 -3.50 -14.98 -17.39
CA ASP A 586 -3.52 -13.79 -18.24
C ASP A 586 -4.98 -13.60 -18.69
N GLY A 587 -5.73 -12.81 -17.92
CA GLY A 587 -7.18 -12.71 -18.06
C GLY A 587 -7.86 -14.06 -17.79
N SER A 588 -8.57 -14.60 -18.78
CA SER A 588 -9.25 -15.90 -18.65
C SER A 588 -8.35 -17.10 -18.94
N LYS A 589 -7.13 -16.89 -19.44
CA LYS A 589 -6.20 -17.95 -19.80
C LYS A 589 -5.36 -18.35 -18.60
N GLU A 590 -5.35 -19.64 -18.27
CA GLU A 590 -4.39 -20.18 -17.31
C GLU A 590 -3.01 -20.30 -17.96
N LEU A 591 -1.99 -19.74 -17.30
CA LEU A 591 -0.60 -19.82 -17.74
C LEU A 591 0.15 -20.95 -17.04
N ALA A 592 -0.06 -21.08 -15.73
CA ALA A 592 0.58 -22.08 -14.88
C ALA A 592 -0.25 -22.34 -13.62
N SER A 593 -0.10 -23.52 -13.01
CA SER A 593 -0.67 -23.83 -11.70
C SER A 593 0.16 -24.87 -10.93
N ASN A 594 0.06 -24.86 -9.60
CA ASN A 594 0.79 -25.80 -8.74
C ASN A 594 0.06 -27.12 -8.46
N LEU A 595 -0.89 -27.52 -9.33
CA LEU A 595 -1.63 -28.78 -9.20
C LEU A 595 -0.72 -30.01 -9.18
N GLU A 596 0.42 -29.95 -9.88
CA GLU A 596 1.46 -30.98 -9.84
C GLU A 596 2.50 -30.70 -8.76
N SER A 597 3.11 -29.50 -8.78
CA SER A 597 4.04 -29.01 -7.77
C SER A 597 4.30 -27.51 -7.98
N ASP A 598 4.84 -26.83 -6.97
CA ASP A 598 5.29 -25.45 -7.09
C ASP A 598 6.42 -25.29 -8.13
N ALA A 599 7.31 -26.28 -8.25
CA ALA A 599 8.37 -26.29 -9.24
C ALA A 599 7.82 -26.35 -10.67
N ALA A 600 6.84 -27.23 -10.93
CA ALA A 600 6.19 -27.34 -12.23
C ALA A 600 5.47 -26.04 -12.64
N MET A 601 4.82 -25.37 -11.68
CA MET A 601 4.21 -24.06 -11.91
C MET A 601 5.24 -23.01 -12.33
N CYS A 602 6.38 -22.95 -11.63
CA CYS A 602 7.45 -22.01 -11.95
C CYS A 602 8.04 -22.28 -13.34
N ASP A 603 8.32 -23.55 -13.67
CA ASP A 603 8.84 -23.94 -14.98
C ASP A 603 7.88 -23.57 -16.12
N GLN A 604 6.57 -23.78 -15.93
CA GLN A 604 5.53 -23.41 -16.90
C GLN A 604 5.47 -21.89 -17.12
N PHE A 605 5.52 -21.12 -16.03
CA PHE A 605 5.49 -19.66 -16.12
C PHE A 605 6.74 -19.11 -16.81
N GLU A 606 7.93 -19.59 -16.44
CA GLU A 606 9.20 -19.21 -17.08
C GLU A 606 9.20 -19.53 -18.58
N ALA A 607 8.75 -20.73 -18.95
CA ALA A 607 8.62 -21.12 -20.35
C ALA A 607 7.67 -20.19 -21.12
N TYR A 608 6.51 -19.86 -20.53
CA TYR A 608 5.55 -18.95 -21.15
C TYR A 608 6.13 -17.55 -21.41
N ILE A 609 6.82 -16.97 -20.42
CA ILE A 609 7.43 -15.64 -20.56
C ILE A 609 8.49 -15.66 -21.65
N LYS A 610 9.36 -16.68 -21.66
CA LYS A 610 10.41 -16.82 -22.67
C LYS A 610 9.85 -17.00 -24.08
N GLU A 611 8.82 -17.83 -24.25
CA GLU A 611 8.18 -18.07 -25.55
C GLU A 611 7.43 -16.84 -26.08
N THR A 612 6.83 -16.05 -25.19
CA THR A 612 5.97 -14.91 -25.56
C THR A 612 6.74 -13.61 -25.75
N TYR A 613 7.73 -13.33 -24.89
CA TYR A 613 8.45 -12.06 -24.85
C TYR A 613 9.92 -12.16 -25.28
N GLY A 614 10.49 -13.37 -25.36
CA GLY A 614 11.87 -13.58 -25.81
C GLY A 614 12.94 -13.19 -24.79
N CYS A 615 12.57 -12.98 -23.53
CA CYS A 615 13.43 -12.57 -22.42
C CYS A 615 13.38 -13.58 -21.26
#